data_AF-A0A8K0CI91-F1
#
_entry.id   AF-A0A8K0CI91-F1
#
_cell.length_a   1.000
_cell.length_b   1.000
_cell.length_c   1.000
_cell.angle_alpha   90.00
_cell.angle_beta   90.00
_cell.angle_gamma   90.00
#
_symmetry.space_group_name_H-M   'P 1'
#
loop_
_entity.id
_entity.type
_entity.pdbx_description
1 polymer ?
#
loop_
_entity_poly.entity_id
_entity_poly.type
_entity_poly.pdbx_seq_one_letter_code
_entity_poly.pdbx_strand_id
1 'polypeptide(L)'
;MKIDRLNEIKSYVSHHILILRFVKEFRQAFSLVLFSEFVIDGPFVCAELLAAFESRSYQTQARHVIIFTVVTLQLAFFCIPANYITNEAMAVSDAVYFSHWYSQYNPSLKAPLLLIIQNSQMEITIKAGGLVTINAGTIVN
;
A
#
# COMPACT_ATOMS: atom_id res chain seq x y z
N MET A 1 36.53 -11.21 9.73
CA MET A 1 36.31 -10.22 8.65
C MET A 1 35.42 -10.71 7.49
N LYS A 2 35.64 -11.89 6.88
CA LYS A 2 34.78 -12.40 5.77
C LYS A 2 33.45 -13.01 6.27
N ILE A 3 33.45 -13.56 7.50
CA ILE A 3 32.28 -14.17 8.17
C ILE A 3 31.33 -13.09 8.71
N ASP A 4 31.87 -11.98 9.20
CA ASP A 4 31.08 -10.87 9.77
C ASP A 4 30.17 -10.22 8.72
N ARG A 5 30.69 -9.96 7.52
CA ARG A 5 29.90 -9.43 6.38
C ARG A 5 28.80 -10.38 5.91
N LEU A 6 29.03 -11.69 6.00
CA LEU A 6 28.02 -12.69 5.67
C LEU A 6 26.86 -12.67 6.67
N ASN A 7 27.15 -12.49 7.95
CA ASN A 7 26.13 -12.38 8.99
C ASN A 7 25.34 -11.08 8.89
N GLU A 8 25.99 -9.96 8.55
CA GLU A 8 25.31 -8.69 8.28
C GLU A 8 24.34 -8.80 7.09
N ILE A 9 24.79 -9.32 5.94
CA ILE A 9 23.92 -9.51 4.77
C ILE A 9 22.75 -10.43 5.11
N LYS A 10 23.00 -11.51 5.85
CA LYS A 10 21.95 -12.44 6.27
C LYS A 10 20.94 -11.77 7.20
N SER A 11 21.39 -10.87 8.08
CA SER A 11 20.53 -10.06 8.94
C SER A 11 19.65 -9.11 8.13
N TYR A 12 20.23 -8.34 7.19
CA TYR A 12 19.47 -7.44 6.31
C TYR A 12 18.44 -8.18 5.45
N VAL A 13 18.83 -9.31 4.87
CA VAL A 13 17.92 -10.15 4.08
C VAL A 13 16.79 -10.69 4.97
N SER A 14 17.08 -11.14 6.19
CA SER A 14 16.07 -11.65 7.12
C SER A 14 15.09 -10.55 7.54
N HIS A 15 15.59 -9.35 7.80
CA HIS A 15 14.79 -8.18 8.14
C HIS A 15 13.88 -7.77 6.96
N HIS A 16 14.41 -7.82 5.73
CA HIS A 16 13.63 -7.47 4.55
C HIS A 16 12.54 -8.50 4.23
N ILE A 17 12.80 -9.79 4.43
CA ILE A 17 11.77 -10.85 4.35
C ILE A 17 10.66 -10.61 5.37
N LEU A 18 11.01 -10.21 6.60
CA LEU A 18 10.05 -9.90 7.65
C LEU A 18 9.14 -8.73 7.22
N ILE A 19 9.72 -7.67 6.67
CA ILE A 19 8.98 -6.53 6.13
C ILE A 19 8.04 -6.99 5.01
N LEU A 20 8.53 -7.75 4.01
CA LEU A 20 7.67 -8.22 2.91
C LEU A 20 6.52 -9.10 3.39
N ARG A 21 6.77 -9.95 4.40
CA ARG A 21 5.72 -10.75 5.02
C ARG A 21 4.69 -9.88 5.72
N PHE A 22 5.14 -8.88 6.46
CA PHE A 22 4.28 -7.89 7.10
C PHE A 22 3.45 -7.13 6.05
N VAL A 23 4.05 -6.64 4.96
CA VAL A 23 3.34 -5.96 3.87
C VAL A 23 2.28 -6.86 3.24
N LYS A 24 2.57 -8.15 3.05
CA LYS A 24 1.60 -9.11 2.50
C LYS A 24 0.39 -9.30 3.41
N GLU A 25 0.62 -9.49 4.71
CA GLU A 25 -0.45 -9.64 5.71
C GLU A 25 -1.23 -8.33 5.88
N PHE A 26 -0.52 -7.21 5.95
CA PHE A 26 -1.08 -5.86 6.00
C PHE A 26 -1.99 -5.60 4.80
N ARG A 27 -1.54 -5.91 3.58
CA ARG A 27 -2.33 -5.76 2.35
C ARG A 27 -3.60 -6.60 2.40
N GLN A 28 -3.54 -7.84 2.89
CA GLN A 28 -4.71 -8.71 2.96
C GLN A 28 -5.74 -8.18 3.98
N ALA A 29 -5.28 -7.74 5.15
CA ALA A 29 -6.14 -7.11 6.15
C ALA A 29 -6.73 -5.78 5.64
N PHE A 30 -5.90 -4.90 5.08
CA PHE A 30 -6.33 -3.60 4.57
C PHE A 30 -7.22 -3.71 3.34
N SER A 31 -7.06 -4.73 2.50
CA SER A 31 -7.95 -4.93 1.34
C SER A 31 -9.40 -5.13 1.77
N LEU A 32 -9.64 -5.82 2.89
CA LEU A 32 -10.97 -6.02 3.43
C LEU A 32 -11.50 -4.73 4.06
N VAL A 33 -10.66 -4.03 4.84
CA VAL A 33 -11.00 -2.75 5.47
C VAL A 33 -11.37 -1.69 4.44
N LEU A 34 -10.54 -1.50 3.42
CA LEU A 34 -10.80 -0.56 2.33
C LEU A 34 -12.07 -0.92 1.57
N PHE A 35 -12.33 -2.21 1.35
CA PHE A 35 -13.57 -2.64 0.71
C PHE A 35 -14.80 -2.28 1.55
N SER A 36 -14.78 -2.55 2.87
CA SER A 36 -15.87 -2.15 3.75
C SER A 36 -16.04 -0.62 3.79
N GLU A 37 -14.94 0.13 3.77
CA GLU A 37 -14.95 1.60 3.74
C GLU A 37 -15.71 2.08 2.50
N PHE A 38 -15.37 1.60 1.30
CA PHE A 38 -16.05 1.99 0.07
C PHE A 38 -17.54 1.62 0.04
N VAL A 39 -17.91 0.46 0.60
CA VAL A 39 -19.30 0.02 0.66
C VAL A 39 -20.13 0.89 1.62
N ILE A 40 -19.52 1.42 2.68
CA ILE A 40 -20.19 2.28 3.66
C ILE A 40 -20.20 3.75 3.19
N ASP A 41 -19.05 4.27 2.79
CA ASP A 41 -18.88 5.67 2.41
C ASP A 41 -19.51 5.99 1.06
N GLY A 42 -19.57 5.03 0.12
CA GLY A 42 -20.18 5.23 -1.19
C GLY A 42 -21.64 5.72 -1.11
N PRO A 43 -22.55 4.95 -0.47
CA PRO A 43 -23.93 5.38 -0.23
C PRO A 43 -24.03 6.65 0.63
N PHE A 44 -23.15 6.79 1.62
CA PHE A 44 -23.14 7.95 2.52
C PHE A 44 -22.85 9.25 1.77
N VAL A 45 -21.81 9.27 0.93
CA VAL A 45 -21.47 10.43 0.10
C VAL A 45 -22.59 10.74 -0.90
N CYS A 46 -23.21 9.72 -1.51
CA CYS A 46 -24.36 9.92 -2.40
C CYS A 46 -25.54 10.59 -1.70
N ALA A 47 -25.87 10.16 -0.47
CA ALA A 47 -26.95 10.75 0.31
C ALA A 47 -26.63 12.19 0.73
N GLU A 48 -25.41 12.46 1.18
CA GLU A 48 -24.96 13.80 1.56
C GLU A 48 -24.92 14.76 0.34
N LEU A 49 -24.54 14.28 -0.85
CA LEU A 49 -24.60 15.08 -2.08
C LEU A 49 -26.04 15.45 -2.45
N LEU A 50 -26.98 14.51 -2.42
CA LEU A 50 -28.40 14.80 -2.69
C LEU A 50 -28.96 15.83 -1.70
N ALA A 51 -28.67 15.65 -0.41
CA ALA A 51 -29.06 16.61 0.62
C ALA A 51 -28.43 18.00 0.41
N ALA A 52 -27.18 18.06 -0.05
CA ALA A 52 -26.50 19.30 -0.36
C ALA A 52 -27.16 20.04 -1.54
N PHE A 53 -27.55 19.33 -2.60
CA PHE A 53 -28.24 19.91 -3.76
C PHE A 53 -29.62 20.48 -3.41
N GLU A 54 -30.35 19.84 -2.50
CA GLU A 54 -31.65 20.35 -2.05
C GLU A 54 -31.51 21.53 -1.07
N SER A 55 -30.36 21.63 -0.39
CA SER A 55 -30.14 22.67 0.61
C SER A 55 -29.97 24.07 0.01
N ARG A 56 -30.78 25.03 0.49
CA ARG A 56 -30.68 26.46 0.14
C ARG A 56 -29.98 27.32 1.20
N SER A 57 -29.59 26.71 2.33
CA SER A 57 -28.97 27.41 3.45
C SER A 57 -27.45 27.27 3.42
N TYR A 58 -26.75 28.39 3.58
CA TYR A 58 -25.28 28.43 3.68
C TYR A 58 -24.73 27.55 4.82
N GLN A 59 -25.46 27.44 5.93
CA GLN A 59 -25.04 26.60 7.08
C GLN A 59 -25.07 25.11 6.74
N THR A 60 -26.05 24.68 5.95
CA THR A 60 -26.18 23.29 5.50
C THR A 60 -25.08 22.95 4.49
N GLN A 61 -24.79 23.86 3.55
CA GLN A 61 -23.67 23.69 2.61
C GLN A 61 -22.31 23.59 3.32
N ALA A 62 -22.05 24.44 4.32
CA ALA A 62 -20.82 24.37 5.11
C ALA A 62 -20.67 23.01 5.83
N ARG A 63 -21.76 22.45 6.35
CA ARG A 63 -21.77 21.11 6.96
C ARG A 63 -21.35 20.03 5.97
N HIS A 64 -21.89 20.04 4.75
CA HIS A 64 -21.54 19.07 3.71
C HIS A 64 -20.06 19.15 3.31
N VAL A 65 -19.50 20.36 3.20
CA VAL A 65 -18.07 20.56 2.91
C VAL A 65 -17.19 19.99 4.03
N ILE A 66 -17.58 20.18 5.29
CA ILE A 66 -16.85 19.61 6.45
C ILE A 66 -16.88 18.08 6.38
N ILE A 67 -18.05 17.47 6.14
CA ILE A 67 -18.21 16.02 6.04
C ILE A 67 -17.34 15.45 4.91
N PHE A 68 -17.36 16.07 3.73
CA PHE A 68 -16.52 15.66 2.61
C PHE A 68 -15.02 15.71 2.94
N THR A 69 -14.61 16.77 3.66
CA THR A 69 -13.21 16.94 4.11
C THR A 69 -12.81 15.83 5.08
N VAL A 70 -13.68 15.46 6.02
CA VAL A 70 -13.44 14.39 7.00
C VAL A 70 -13.30 13.03 6.31
N VAL A 71 -14.20 12.69 5.38
CA VAL A 71 -14.14 11.43 4.62
C VAL A 71 -12.84 11.35 3.79
N THR A 72 -12.45 12.46 3.16
CA THR A 72 -11.19 12.53 2.41
C THR A 72 -9.98 12.33 3.32
N LEU A 73 -9.98 12.93 4.51
CA LEU A 73 -8.91 12.76 5.49
C LEU A 73 -8.82 11.32 6.00
N GLN A 74 -9.97 10.67 6.21
CA GLN A 74 -10.05 9.29 6.65
C GLN A 74 -9.41 8.36 5.62
N LEU A 75 -9.75 8.51 4.33
CA LEU A 75 -9.11 7.78 3.23
C LEU A 75 -7.60 8.05 3.15
N ALA A 76 -7.18 9.31 3.30
CA ALA A 76 -5.77 9.68 3.28
C ALA A 76 -4.97 9.01 4.42
N PHE A 77 -5.56 8.89 5.60
CA PHE A 77 -4.95 8.25 6.76
C PHE A 77 -4.63 6.77 6.50
N PHE A 78 -5.47 6.07 5.75
CA PHE A 78 -5.23 4.67 5.38
C PHE A 78 -4.33 4.52 4.15
N CYS A 79 -4.51 5.35 3.13
CA CYS A 79 -3.81 5.21 1.85
C CYS A 79 -2.35 5.67 1.89
N ILE A 80 -2.02 6.74 2.62
CA ILE A 80 -0.65 7.29 2.64
C ILE A 80 0.36 6.29 3.21
N PRO A 81 0.15 5.70 4.41
CA PRO A 81 1.09 4.73 4.96
C PRO A 81 1.18 3.46 4.12
N ALA A 82 0.04 3.00 3.59
CA ALA A 82 -0.01 1.83 2.72
C ALA A 82 0.83 2.03 1.46
N ASN A 83 0.74 3.21 0.83
CA ASN A 83 1.53 3.55 -0.35
C ASN A 83 3.02 3.76 -0.02
N TYR A 84 3.33 4.39 1.12
CA TYR A 84 4.71 4.59 1.57
C TYR A 84 5.43 3.25 1.80
N ILE A 85 4.82 2.37 2.61
CA ILE A 85 5.38 1.04 2.93
C ILE A 85 5.56 0.22 1.65
N THR A 86 4.59 0.32 0.74
CA THR A 86 4.61 -0.34 -0.57
C THR A 86 5.78 0.15 -1.44
N ASN A 87 5.96 1.46 -1.57
CA ASN A 87 7.05 2.04 -2.37
C ASN A 87 8.43 1.69 -1.80
N GLU A 88 8.60 1.80 -0.49
CA GLU A 88 9.85 1.42 0.18
C GLU A 88 10.17 -0.06 -0.01
N ALA A 89 9.16 -0.93 0.08
CA ALA A 89 9.33 -2.36 -0.17
C ALA A 89 9.76 -2.66 -1.62
N MET A 90 9.23 -1.93 -2.62
CA MET A 90 9.64 -2.07 -4.02
C MET A 90 11.07 -1.57 -4.24
N ALA A 91 11.42 -0.39 -3.71
CA ALA A 91 12.75 0.20 -3.88
C ALA A 91 13.88 -0.71 -3.36
N VAL A 92 13.67 -1.35 -2.21
CA VAL A 92 14.65 -2.30 -1.67
C VAL A 92 14.75 -3.56 -2.54
N SER A 93 13.63 -4.05 -3.06
CA SER A 93 13.65 -5.22 -3.94
C SER A 93 14.34 -4.93 -5.28
N ASP A 94 14.17 -3.73 -5.85
CA ASP A 94 14.92 -3.29 -7.02
C ASP A 94 16.43 -3.22 -6.75
N ALA A 95 16.84 -2.66 -5.60
CA ALA A 95 18.23 -2.64 -5.20
C ALA A 95 18.82 -4.06 -5.05
N VAL A 96 18.04 -5.01 -4.54
CA VAL A 96 18.41 -6.44 -4.44
C VAL A 96 18.54 -7.06 -5.84
N TYR A 97 17.65 -6.75 -6.78
CA TYR A 97 17.73 -7.23 -8.16
C TYR A 97 19.06 -6.82 -8.83
N PHE A 98 19.48 -5.55 -8.64
CA PHE A 98 20.74 -5.04 -9.18
C PHE A 98 21.99 -5.50 -8.40
N SER A 99 21.85 -6.15 -7.24
CA SER A 99 22.98 -6.52 -6.36
C SER A 99 23.83 -7.72 -6.82
N HIS A 100 23.74 -8.16 -8.08
CA HIS A 100 24.42 -9.36 -8.61
C HIS A 100 24.16 -10.63 -7.76
N TRP A 101 22.95 -10.76 -7.20
CA TRP A 101 22.52 -11.86 -6.33
C TRP A 101 22.79 -13.27 -6.90
N TYR A 102 22.82 -13.41 -8.22
CA TYR A 102 23.11 -14.66 -8.93
C TYR A 102 24.55 -15.17 -8.72
N SER A 103 25.49 -14.27 -8.39
CA SER A 103 26.89 -14.60 -8.09
C SER A 103 27.08 -15.19 -6.69
N GLN A 104 26.08 -15.08 -5.80
CA GLN A 104 26.18 -15.66 -4.46
C GLN A 104 26.09 -17.19 -4.51
N TYR A 105 27.14 -17.83 -4.00
CA TYR A 105 27.29 -19.29 -4.04
C TYR A 105 26.46 -20.04 -2.99
N ASN A 106 25.86 -19.33 -2.02
CA ASN A 106 25.13 -19.93 -0.90
C ASN A 106 23.65 -20.19 -1.26
N PRO A 107 23.21 -21.46 -1.39
CA PRO A 107 21.83 -21.80 -1.75
C PRO A 107 20.80 -21.26 -0.76
N SER A 108 21.15 -21.21 0.53
CA SER A 108 20.28 -20.70 1.61
C SER A 108 19.98 -19.21 1.52
N LEU A 109 20.77 -18.44 0.77
CA LEU A 109 20.53 -17.01 0.51
C LEU A 109 19.78 -16.80 -0.81
N LYS A 110 19.89 -17.71 -1.77
CA LYS A 110 19.22 -17.58 -3.08
C LYS A 110 17.69 -17.62 -2.98
N ALA A 111 17.14 -18.56 -2.23
CA ALA A 111 15.69 -18.71 -2.08
C ALA A 111 15.01 -17.43 -1.53
N PRO A 112 15.49 -16.80 -0.45
CA PRO A 112 14.91 -15.54 0.02
C PRO A 112 15.11 -14.36 -0.93
N LEU A 113 16.27 -14.26 -1.60
CA LEU A 113 16.52 -13.21 -2.60
C LEU A 113 15.57 -13.31 -3.80
N LEU A 114 15.31 -14.54 -4.27
CA LEU A 114 14.31 -14.80 -5.31
C LEU A 114 12.90 -14.40 -4.88
N LEU A 115 12.52 -14.68 -3.64
CA LEU A 115 11.24 -14.25 -3.08
C LEU A 115 11.13 -12.72 -3.07
N ILE A 116 12.18 -12.01 -2.67
CA ILE A 116 12.22 -10.54 -2.68
C ILE A 116 12.00 -10.00 -4.10
N ILE A 117 12.75 -10.51 -5.08
CA ILE A 117 12.64 -10.12 -6.50
C ILE A 117 11.26 -10.45 -7.09
N GLN A 118 10.70 -11.62 -6.76
CA GLN A 118 9.37 -12.00 -7.23
C GLN A 118 8.28 -11.06 -6.69
N ASN A 119 8.48 -10.50 -5.49
CA ASN A 119 7.55 -9.53 -4.92
C ASN A 119 7.70 -8.11 -5.50
N SER A 120 8.85 -7.68 -6.05
CA SER A 120 8.93 -6.39 -6.77
C SER A 120 8.23 -6.43 -8.12
N GLN A 121 8.21 -7.60 -8.77
CA GLN A 121 7.53 -7.76 -10.05
C GLN A 121 6.01 -7.85 -9.91
N MET A 122 5.50 -8.11 -8.72
CA MET A 122 4.08 -7.85 -8.46
C MET A 122 3.93 -6.35 -8.27
N GLU A 123 3.40 -5.70 -9.30
CA GLU A 123 2.87 -4.34 -9.20
C GLU A 123 2.01 -4.28 -7.93
N ILE A 124 2.44 -3.54 -6.92
CA ILE A 124 1.74 -3.44 -5.64
C ILE A 124 0.57 -2.48 -5.85
N THR A 125 -0.37 -2.90 -6.68
CA THR A 125 -1.62 -2.20 -6.89
C THR A 125 -2.51 -2.54 -5.69
N ILE A 126 -2.78 -1.52 -4.86
CA ILE A 126 -3.81 -1.62 -3.84
C ILE A 126 -5.13 -1.73 -4.61
N LYS A 127 -5.68 -2.95 -4.66
CA LYS A 127 -6.97 -3.22 -5.26
C LYS A 127 -8.02 -2.98 -4.18
N ALA A 128 -8.86 -1.95 -4.33
CA ALA A 128 -10.07 -1.82 -3.52
C ALA A 128 -10.99 -3.00 -3.85
N GLY A 129 -11.17 -3.92 -2.89
CA GLY A 129 -12.05 -5.09 -3.03
C GLY A 129 -11.70 -6.08 -4.16
N GLY A 130 -10.49 -6.03 -4.73
CA GLY A 130 -10.15 -6.81 -5.92
C GLY A 130 -10.73 -6.28 -7.24
N LEU A 131 -11.54 -5.21 -7.20
CA LEU A 131 -12.29 -4.68 -8.34
C LEU A 131 -11.66 -3.42 -8.96
N VAL A 132 -11.05 -2.56 -8.14
CA VAL A 132 -10.47 -1.29 -8.63
C VAL A 132 -9.02 -1.16 -8.24
N THR A 133 -8.13 -1.15 -9.24
CA THR A 133 -6.71 -0.78 -9.09
C THR A 133 -6.59 0.72 -8.89
N ILE A 134 -6.26 1.15 -7.66
CA ILE A 134 -5.92 2.55 -7.37
C ILE A 134 -4.45 2.73 -7.74
N ASN A 135 -4.17 3.45 -8.82
CA ASN A 135 -2.82 3.88 -9.23
C ASN A 135 -2.80 5.42 -9.19
N ALA A 136 -1.63 6.04 -9.03
CA ALA A 136 -1.45 7.49 -9.19
C ALA A 136 -2.03 8.02 -10.51
N GLY A 137 -2.09 7.19 -11.57
CA GLY A 137 -2.75 7.52 -12.82
C GLY A 137 -4.28 7.69 -12.75
N THR A 138 -4.96 7.11 -11.75
CA THR A 138 -6.42 7.27 -11.55
C THR A 138 -6.78 8.67 -11.06
N ILE A 139 -5.81 9.42 -10.51
CA ILE A 139 -6.00 10.80 -10.04
C ILE A 139 -5.74 11.81 -11.18
N VAL A 140 -5.09 11.38 -12.26
CA VAL A 140 -4.62 12.25 -13.36
C VAL A 140 -5.46 12.07 -14.64
N ASN A 141 -6.53 11.28 -14.61
CA ASN A 141 -7.44 11.09 -15.76
C ASN A 141 -8.90 11.26 -15.36
#